data_AF-A0A7W9J2U5-F1
#
_entry.id   AF-A0A7W9J2U5-F1
#
_cell.length_a   1.000
_cell.length_b   1.000
_cell.length_c   1.000
_cell.angle_alpha   90.00
_cell.angle_beta   90.00
_cell.angle_gamma   90.00
#
_symmetry.space_group_name_H-M   'P 1'
#
loop_
_entity.id
_entity.type
_entity.pdbx_description
1 polymer ?
#
loop_
_entity_poly.entity_id
_entity_poly.type
_entity_poly.pdbx_seq_one_letter_code
_entity_poly.pdbx_strand_id
1 'polypeptide(L)'
;MTLVLGIGLRAGTSYRELRDLVDRALTGVVGVVGTVATVEGREDEPGLQRLVASLGAQLLVASAVDLAGQQVPSPSEQVGELAGTASVAEAAVVLAGAELVVPKVKSAGATVAVGLLGPAAPGYSCADRDVVHRVIAERRDVRRGFLDKPVDDELLTRVLEAAHRAPSVGLSQPWDFLLIKDVATRRKIHDLAAAQRDAFAASLPADRRSAFDGLKIEAILDTPLNIAVTCDPARGGRHVLGRHADPRTVWFSAAIAVQNLWLAARAEGLGVGWVSFFDPAEVGAVLGLPAHVELLGYLCVGHVSEFAAAPELVRSGWAARRPLAWAVHQEQWGYRGLPGSSVSTTAALQDAAASSGRVGGGSQVLRLVVLDGGDVAEHLGAADVLVVQVGAEQPAADFGVLWRPARTADEAVELGVEVARDLVLQGVGELLVSSIGDSLVAERLTEGIRWGGLACGAVVKRVDEPAAVTDSPA
;
A
#
# COMPACT_ATOMS: atom_id res chain seq x y z
N MET A 1 -5.62 11.24 -30.97
CA MET A 1 -6.76 11.83 -30.25
C MET A 1 -7.83 10.76 -30.10
N THR A 2 -8.37 10.60 -28.90
CA THR A 2 -9.42 9.61 -28.63
C THR A 2 -10.77 10.29 -28.80
N LEU A 3 -11.61 9.73 -29.65
CA LEU A 3 -12.97 10.22 -29.90
C LEU A 3 -13.97 9.42 -29.08
N VAL A 4 -14.98 10.13 -28.59
CA VAL A 4 -16.18 9.55 -27.98
C VAL A 4 -17.34 9.79 -28.94
N LEU A 5 -18.05 8.73 -29.32
CA LEU A 5 -19.30 8.84 -30.08
C LEU A 5 -20.48 8.70 -29.12
N GLY A 6 -21.27 9.75 -28.94
CA GLY A 6 -22.56 9.62 -28.28
C GLY A 6 -23.63 9.27 -29.31
N ILE A 7 -24.39 8.20 -29.08
CA ILE A 7 -25.38 7.69 -30.02
C ILE A 7 -26.74 7.58 -29.33
N GLY A 8 -27.73 8.26 -29.88
CA GLY A 8 -29.14 8.00 -29.58
C GLY A 8 -29.79 7.29 -30.77
N LEU A 9 -30.48 6.17 -30.56
CA LEU A 9 -31.08 5.38 -31.63
C LEU A 9 -32.47 4.84 -31.28
N ARG A 10 -33.27 4.59 -32.32
CA ARG A 10 -34.54 3.86 -32.26
C ARG A 10 -34.28 2.35 -32.34
N ALA A 11 -35.17 1.57 -31.76
CA ALA A 11 -35.14 0.12 -31.86
C ALA A 11 -35.13 -0.34 -33.33
N GLY A 12 -34.25 -1.29 -33.66
CA GLY A 12 -34.15 -1.85 -35.01
C GLY A 12 -33.42 -0.97 -36.02
N THR A 13 -32.75 0.11 -35.59
CA THR A 13 -31.90 0.90 -36.49
C THR A 13 -30.77 0.03 -37.04
N SER A 14 -30.63 0.00 -38.38
CA SER A 14 -29.68 -0.90 -39.04
C SER A 14 -28.22 -0.48 -38.83
N TYR A 15 -27.30 -1.47 -38.79
CA TYR A 15 -25.85 -1.21 -38.78
C TYR A 15 -25.41 -0.30 -39.93
N ARG A 16 -25.97 -0.48 -41.13
CA ARG A 16 -25.61 0.33 -42.31
C ARG A 16 -25.96 1.81 -42.10
N GLU A 17 -27.16 2.09 -41.58
CA GLU A 17 -27.57 3.46 -41.28
C GLU A 17 -26.68 4.10 -40.20
N LEU A 18 -26.38 3.36 -39.12
CA LEU A 18 -25.50 3.84 -38.06
C LEU A 18 -24.09 4.11 -38.60
N ARG A 19 -23.55 3.22 -39.42
CA ARG A 19 -22.22 3.38 -40.00
C ARG A 19 -22.15 4.59 -40.94
N ASP A 20 -23.13 4.74 -41.83
CA ASP A 20 -23.22 5.88 -42.73
C ASP A 20 -23.36 7.20 -41.95
N LEU A 21 -24.08 7.21 -40.83
CA LEU A 21 -24.23 8.38 -39.96
C LEU A 21 -22.92 8.72 -39.23
N VAL A 22 -22.21 7.70 -38.70
CA VAL A 22 -20.91 7.88 -38.05
C VAL A 22 -19.87 8.39 -39.03
N ASP A 23 -19.78 7.82 -40.23
CA ASP A 23 -18.81 8.24 -41.25
C ASP A 23 -19.06 9.71 -41.67
N ARG A 24 -20.33 10.14 -41.75
CA ARG A 24 -20.68 11.56 -41.94
C ARG A 24 -20.25 12.44 -40.76
N ALA A 25 -20.56 12.02 -39.53
CA ALA A 25 -20.22 12.78 -38.33
C ALA A 25 -18.70 12.91 -38.12
N LEU A 26 -17.92 11.93 -38.58
CA LEU A 26 -16.46 11.93 -38.51
C LEU A 26 -15.78 12.63 -39.70
N THR A 27 -16.53 13.12 -40.69
CA THR A 27 -15.95 13.80 -41.85
C THR A 27 -15.21 15.07 -41.40
N GLY A 28 -13.89 15.10 -41.59
CA GLY A 28 -13.04 16.22 -41.16
C GLY A 28 -12.58 16.16 -39.69
N VAL A 29 -12.96 15.13 -38.94
CA VAL A 29 -12.50 14.90 -37.56
C VAL A 29 -11.34 13.91 -37.56
N VAL A 30 -10.21 14.29 -36.99
CA VAL A 30 -9.01 13.43 -36.92
C VAL A 30 -8.94 12.77 -35.55
N GLY A 31 -9.06 11.45 -35.50
CA GLY A 31 -8.92 10.68 -34.26
C GLY A 31 -9.34 9.23 -34.43
N VAL A 32 -9.17 8.45 -33.36
CA VAL A 32 -9.63 7.06 -33.28
C VAL A 32 -10.79 7.02 -32.28
N VAL A 33 -11.90 6.39 -32.67
CA VAL A 33 -13.04 6.19 -31.76
C VAL A 33 -12.67 5.17 -30.71
N GLY A 34 -12.51 5.61 -29.46
CA GLY A 34 -12.20 4.73 -28.33
C GLY A 34 -13.45 4.30 -27.56
N THR A 35 -14.49 5.13 -27.57
CA THR A 35 -15.71 4.90 -26.80
C THR A 35 -16.94 5.25 -27.62
N VAL A 36 -17.95 4.40 -27.52
CA VAL A 36 -19.32 4.67 -27.99
C VAL A 36 -20.20 4.71 -26.75
N ALA A 37 -20.95 5.79 -26.56
CA ALA A 37 -21.80 6.01 -25.41
C ALA A 37 -23.28 6.10 -25.82
N THR A 38 -24.17 5.43 -25.10
CA THR A 38 -25.63 5.43 -25.35
C THR A 38 -26.40 5.46 -24.02
N VAL A 39 -27.72 5.65 -24.10
CA VAL A 39 -28.65 5.44 -22.99
C VAL A 39 -28.94 3.96 -22.76
N GLU A 40 -29.22 3.58 -21.51
CA GLU A 40 -29.78 2.28 -21.10
C GLU A 40 -31.01 1.86 -21.94
N GLY A 41 -31.19 0.54 -22.11
CA GLY A 41 -32.21 -0.07 -22.95
C GLY A 41 -31.89 -0.08 -24.45
N ARG A 42 -30.67 0.31 -24.84
CA ARG A 42 -30.19 0.33 -26.24
C ARG A 42 -28.89 -0.44 -26.45
N GLU A 43 -28.24 -0.86 -25.38
CA GLU A 43 -26.99 -1.60 -25.37
C GLU A 43 -27.05 -2.89 -26.20
N ASP A 44 -28.18 -3.59 -26.21
CA ASP A 44 -28.34 -4.86 -26.91
C ASP A 44 -28.83 -4.72 -28.37
N GLU A 45 -28.98 -3.50 -28.88
CA GLU A 45 -29.40 -3.29 -30.27
C GLU A 45 -28.35 -3.88 -31.23
N PRO A 46 -28.71 -4.84 -32.11
CA PRO A 46 -27.75 -5.56 -32.95
C PRO A 46 -26.91 -4.65 -33.86
N GLY A 47 -27.52 -3.55 -34.32
CA GLY A 47 -26.84 -2.53 -35.11
C GLY A 47 -25.73 -1.81 -34.34
N LEU A 48 -25.98 -1.50 -33.06
CA LEU A 48 -25.03 -0.81 -32.18
C LEU A 48 -23.88 -1.73 -31.80
N GLN A 49 -24.17 -2.97 -31.35
CA GLN A 49 -23.14 -3.95 -31.00
C GLN A 49 -22.18 -4.21 -32.16
N ARG A 50 -22.72 -4.36 -33.37
CA ARG A 50 -21.89 -4.54 -34.58
C ARG A 50 -21.04 -3.31 -34.90
N LEU A 51 -21.56 -2.09 -34.65
CA LEU A 51 -20.80 -0.85 -34.82
C LEU A 51 -19.67 -0.72 -33.82
N VAL A 52 -19.92 -0.96 -32.54
CA VAL A 52 -18.92 -0.93 -31.48
C VAL A 52 -17.77 -1.89 -31.81
N ALA A 53 -18.12 -3.13 -32.19
CA ALA A 53 -17.14 -4.14 -32.58
C ALA A 53 -16.34 -3.74 -33.84
N SER A 54 -16.98 -3.15 -34.86
CA SER A 54 -16.28 -2.73 -36.09
C SER A 54 -15.36 -1.53 -35.89
N LEU A 55 -15.62 -0.72 -34.86
CA LEU A 55 -14.75 0.39 -34.45
C LEU A 55 -13.66 -0.03 -33.47
N GLY A 56 -13.76 -1.21 -32.85
CA GLY A 56 -12.88 -1.62 -31.75
C GLY A 56 -13.02 -0.75 -30.50
N ALA A 57 -14.20 -0.14 -30.32
CA ALA A 57 -14.48 0.79 -29.23
C ALA A 57 -15.06 0.08 -28.00
N GLN A 58 -14.97 0.71 -26.84
CA GLN A 58 -15.72 0.31 -25.65
C GLN A 58 -17.14 0.89 -25.68
N LEU A 59 -18.13 0.16 -25.18
CA LEU A 59 -19.50 0.65 -25.01
C LEU A 59 -19.67 1.21 -23.59
N LEU A 60 -20.09 2.47 -23.49
CA LEU A 60 -20.53 3.12 -22.27
C LEU A 60 -22.06 3.21 -22.28
N VAL A 61 -22.70 2.70 -21.24
CA VAL A 61 -24.15 2.76 -21.08
C VAL A 61 -24.46 3.70 -19.92
N ALA A 62 -25.29 4.72 -20.18
CA ALA A 62 -25.61 5.76 -19.23
C ALA A 62 -27.10 5.72 -18.86
N SER A 63 -27.40 5.94 -17.58
CA SER A 63 -28.79 6.06 -17.14
C SER A 63 -29.44 7.32 -17.71
N ALA A 64 -30.76 7.28 -17.91
CA ALA A 64 -31.51 8.46 -18.37
C ALA A 64 -31.34 9.65 -17.40
N VAL A 65 -31.20 9.38 -16.10
CA VAL A 65 -31.03 10.39 -15.04
C VAL A 65 -29.68 11.10 -15.18
N ASP A 66 -28.59 10.35 -15.39
CA ASP A 66 -27.25 10.93 -15.55
C ASP A 66 -27.16 11.79 -16.81
N LEU A 67 -27.82 11.35 -17.89
CA LEU A 67 -27.90 12.10 -19.14
C LEU A 67 -28.77 13.36 -19.00
N ALA A 68 -29.83 13.33 -18.19
CA ALA A 68 -30.71 14.49 -17.97
C ALA A 68 -29.99 15.63 -17.21
N GLY A 69 -28.99 15.28 -16.38
CA GLY A 69 -28.16 16.24 -15.66
C GLY A 69 -27.17 17.01 -16.53
N GLN A 70 -26.96 16.61 -17.79
CA GLN A 70 -25.97 17.23 -18.66
C GLN A 70 -26.54 18.44 -19.42
N GLN A 71 -25.77 19.52 -19.48
CA GLN A 71 -26.08 20.62 -20.38
C GLN A 71 -25.66 20.27 -21.80
N VAL A 72 -26.60 20.39 -22.74
CA VAL A 72 -26.40 20.04 -24.15
C VAL A 72 -26.74 21.23 -25.04
N PRO A 73 -25.99 21.45 -26.13
CA PRO A 73 -26.18 22.61 -26.99
C PRO A 73 -27.42 22.50 -27.88
N SER A 74 -27.89 21.28 -28.15
CA SER A 74 -29.03 21.03 -29.03
C SER A 74 -30.11 20.20 -28.31
N PRO A 75 -30.90 20.77 -27.38
CA PRO A 75 -31.98 20.02 -26.72
C PRO A 75 -33.08 19.56 -27.71
N SER A 76 -33.88 18.58 -27.32
CA SER A 76 -35.01 18.06 -28.10
C SER A 76 -36.16 17.65 -27.19
N GLU A 77 -37.28 18.37 -27.25
CA GLU A 77 -38.48 18.09 -26.44
C GLU A 77 -38.97 16.64 -26.63
N GLN A 78 -39.05 16.17 -27.88
CA GLN A 78 -39.43 14.78 -28.18
C GLN A 78 -38.51 13.74 -27.53
N VAL A 79 -37.22 14.03 -27.36
CA VAL A 79 -36.28 13.11 -26.68
C VAL A 79 -36.45 13.21 -25.17
N GLY A 80 -36.75 14.40 -24.65
CA GLY A 80 -37.11 14.60 -23.25
C GLY A 80 -38.32 13.77 -22.84
N GLU A 81 -39.37 13.74 -23.67
CA GLU A 81 -40.57 12.94 -23.43
C GLU A 81 -40.32 11.43 -23.52
N LEU A 82 -39.49 10.97 -24.46
CA LEU A 82 -39.31 9.54 -24.75
C LEU A 82 -38.19 8.87 -23.94
N ALA A 83 -37.10 9.59 -23.68
CA ALA A 83 -35.88 9.05 -23.09
C ALA A 83 -35.50 9.73 -21.76
N GLY A 84 -36.30 10.70 -21.29
CA GLY A 84 -36.05 11.41 -20.03
C GLY A 84 -34.85 12.35 -20.04
N THR A 85 -34.23 12.60 -21.20
CA THR A 85 -33.07 13.51 -21.36
C THR A 85 -33.25 14.44 -22.56
N ALA A 86 -32.69 15.65 -22.49
CA ALA A 86 -32.77 16.63 -23.56
C ALA A 86 -32.04 16.19 -24.85
N SER A 87 -31.03 15.31 -24.77
CA SER A 87 -30.29 14.78 -25.92
C SER A 87 -29.47 13.56 -25.50
N VAL A 88 -29.77 12.36 -26.01
CA VAL A 88 -28.96 11.17 -25.70
C VAL A 88 -27.53 11.31 -26.25
N ALA A 89 -27.40 11.66 -27.54
CA ALA A 89 -26.10 11.70 -28.20
C ALA A 89 -25.15 12.74 -27.57
N GLU A 90 -25.58 13.99 -27.39
CA GLU A 90 -24.70 15.02 -26.84
C GLU A 90 -24.47 14.84 -25.34
N ALA A 91 -25.51 14.46 -24.56
CA ALA A 91 -25.33 14.23 -23.13
C ALA A 91 -24.40 13.07 -22.86
N ALA A 92 -24.44 12.01 -23.69
CA ALA A 92 -23.57 10.85 -23.54
C ALA A 92 -22.09 11.21 -23.82
N VAL A 93 -21.84 12.12 -24.78
CA VAL A 93 -20.50 12.69 -25.01
C VAL A 93 -20.01 13.48 -23.80
N VAL A 94 -20.84 14.38 -23.28
CA VAL A 94 -20.48 15.25 -22.14
C VAL A 94 -20.28 14.44 -20.87
N LEU A 95 -21.16 13.46 -20.60
CA LEU A 95 -21.06 12.56 -19.45
C LEU A 95 -19.77 11.72 -19.51
N ALA A 96 -19.32 11.33 -20.70
CA ALA A 96 -18.05 10.65 -20.89
C ALA A 96 -16.82 11.56 -20.68
N GLY A 97 -17.01 12.83 -20.29
CA GLY A 97 -15.94 13.80 -20.04
C GLY A 97 -15.25 14.29 -21.31
N ALA A 98 -15.87 14.11 -22.48
CA ALA A 98 -15.33 14.58 -23.75
C ALA A 98 -15.86 15.98 -24.10
N GLU A 99 -15.00 16.80 -24.67
CA GLU A 99 -15.37 18.08 -25.24
C GLU A 99 -16.13 17.84 -26.56
N LEU A 100 -17.38 18.32 -26.66
CA LEU A 100 -18.18 18.13 -27.87
C LEU A 100 -17.58 18.91 -29.04
N VAL A 101 -17.12 18.20 -30.08
CA VAL A 101 -16.52 18.78 -31.29
C VAL A 101 -17.46 18.75 -32.49
N VAL A 102 -18.38 17.77 -32.54
CA VAL A 102 -19.44 17.72 -33.54
C VAL A 102 -20.79 17.57 -32.81
N PRO A 103 -21.64 18.61 -32.84
CA PRO A 103 -23.01 18.55 -32.34
C PRO A 103 -23.83 17.45 -33.03
N LYS A 104 -24.99 17.09 -32.48
CA LYS A 104 -25.74 15.93 -32.97
C LYS A 104 -26.07 16.00 -34.47
N VAL A 105 -25.59 15.02 -35.22
CA VAL A 105 -25.96 14.73 -36.61
C VAL A 105 -27.09 13.71 -36.60
N LYS A 106 -28.13 13.90 -37.41
CA LYS A 106 -29.32 13.04 -37.42
C LYS A 106 -29.41 12.15 -38.67
N SER A 107 -29.99 10.97 -38.51
CA SER A 107 -30.55 10.12 -39.58
C SER A 107 -32.04 9.86 -39.29
N ALA A 108 -32.67 8.92 -40.00
CA ALA A 108 -34.07 8.58 -39.79
C ALA A 108 -34.30 7.83 -38.46
N GLY A 109 -33.36 6.95 -38.09
CA GLY A 109 -33.40 6.12 -36.90
C GLY A 109 -32.46 6.54 -35.76
N ALA A 110 -31.45 7.39 -36.01
CA ALA A 110 -30.42 7.68 -35.02
C ALA A 110 -29.91 9.13 -35.03
N THR A 111 -29.17 9.46 -33.97
CA THR A 111 -28.42 10.69 -33.78
C THR A 111 -27.03 10.33 -33.28
N VAL A 112 -25.99 11.00 -33.80
CA VAL A 112 -24.60 10.81 -33.40
C VAL A 112 -24.00 12.17 -33.08
N ALA A 113 -23.34 12.28 -31.93
CA ALA A 113 -22.51 13.40 -31.55
C ALA A 113 -21.07 12.90 -31.39
N VAL A 114 -20.09 13.77 -31.66
CA VAL A 114 -18.67 13.43 -31.53
C VAL A 114 -18.04 14.33 -30.49
N GLY A 115 -17.43 13.71 -29.48
CA GLY A 115 -16.58 14.37 -28.52
C GLY A 115 -15.12 14.02 -28.68
N LEU A 116 -14.27 14.93 -28.25
CA LEU A 116 -12.84 14.77 -28.13
C LEU A 116 -12.50 14.57 -26.65
N LEU A 117 -11.96 13.41 -26.31
CA LEU A 117 -11.37 13.24 -24.98
C LEU A 117 -10.01 13.94 -25.01
N GLY A 118 -9.84 14.97 -24.18
CA GLY A 118 -8.56 15.66 -24.04
C GLY A 118 -7.44 14.66 -23.71
N PRO A 119 -6.22 14.82 -24.24
CA PRO A 119 -5.13 13.91 -23.90
C PRO A 119 -4.86 13.98 -22.40
N ALA A 120 -4.77 12.83 -21.74
CA ALA A 120 -4.22 12.77 -20.40
C ALA A 120 -2.82 13.42 -20.40
N ALA A 121 -2.44 14.04 -19.27
CA ALA A 121 -1.09 14.58 -19.14
C ALA A 121 -0.08 13.48 -19.51
N PRO A 122 0.88 13.75 -20.43
CA PRO A 122 1.81 12.72 -20.86
C PRO A 122 2.62 12.25 -19.66
N GLY A 123 2.72 10.93 -19.51
CA GLY A 123 3.70 10.35 -18.60
C GLY A 123 5.12 10.50 -19.14
N TYR A 124 6.11 10.19 -18.29
CA TYR A 124 7.51 10.06 -18.71
C TYR A 124 7.68 8.95 -19.77
N SER A 125 8.81 8.99 -20.49
CA SER A 125 9.14 7.96 -21.48
C SER A 125 9.21 6.56 -20.83
N CYS A 126 9.10 5.49 -21.62
CA CYS A 126 9.26 4.13 -21.09
C CYS A 126 10.60 3.96 -20.37
N ALA A 127 11.69 4.46 -20.96
CA ALA A 127 13.02 4.37 -20.37
C ALA A 127 13.12 5.07 -19.01
N ASP A 128 12.54 6.27 -18.88
CA ASP A 128 12.56 7.01 -17.61
C ASP A 128 11.70 6.31 -16.54
N ARG A 129 10.52 5.78 -16.93
CA ARG A 129 9.67 5.00 -16.02
C ARG A 129 10.37 3.74 -15.55
N ASP A 130 11.07 3.05 -16.45
CA ASP A 130 11.84 1.84 -16.12
C ASP A 130 12.95 2.17 -15.11
N VAL A 131 13.64 3.31 -15.26
CA VAL A 131 14.63 3.78 -14.27
C VAL A 131 13.98 3.98 -12.91
N VAL A 132 12.84 4.67 -12.84
CA VAL A 132 12.11 4.90 -11.57
C VAL A 132 11.74 3.57 -10.91
N HIS A 133 11.14 2.65 -11.65
CA HIS A 133 10.75 1.33 -11.12
C HIS A 133 11.95 0.51 -10.67
N ARG A 134 13.06 0.56 -11.41
CA ARG A 134 14.31 -0.11 -11.01
C ARG A 134 14.89 0.46 -9.74
N VAL A 135 15.00 1.78 -9.58
CA VAL A 135 15.51 2.39 -8.36
C VAL A 135 14.65 2.01 -7.15
N ILE A 136 13.32 2.01 -7.29
CA ILE A 136 12.39 1.58 -6.25
C ILE A 136 12.57 0.09 -5.90
N ALA A 137 12.76 -0.77 -6.89
CA ALA A 137 12.89 -2.22 -6.71
C ALA A 137 14.27 -2.65 -6.21
N GLU A 138 15.33 -1.95 -6.60
CA GLU A 138 16.73 -2.29 -6.34
C GLU A 138 17.33 -1.56 -5.13
N ARG A 139 16.71 -0.49 -4.60
CA ARG A 139 17.17 0.14 -3.36
C ARG A 139 17.22 -0.87 -2.22
N ARG A 140 18.27 -0.84 -1.42
CA ARG A 140 18.42 -1.70 -0.26
C ARG A 140 18.64 -0.85 0.96
N ASP A 141 18.21 -1.40 2.07
CA ASP A 141 18.65 -0.94 3.37
C ASP A 141 19.94 -1.66 3.71
N VAL A 142 21.05 -0.93 3.61
CA VAL A 142 22.40 -1.47 3.59
C VAL A 142 23.00 -1.44 4.99
N ARG A 143 23.53 -2.58 5.44
CA ARG A 143 24.20 -2.72 6.76
C ARG A 143 25.63 -3.26 6.66
N ARG A 144 26.06 -3.66 5.47
CA ARG A 144 27.36 -4.29 5.20
C ARG A 144 27.93 -3.77 3.88
N GLY A 145 29.25 -3.85 3.73
CA GLY A 145 29.92 -3.49 2.48
C GLY A 145 30.06 -1.99 2.22
N PHE A 146 29.89 -1.15 3.26
CA PHE A 146 30.26 0.25 3.15
C PHE A 146 31.78 0.39 2.98
N LEU A 147 32.16 1.36 2.15
CA LEU A 147 33.55 1.67 1.85
C LEU A 147 34.01 2.85 2.70
N ASP A 148 35.28 2.82 3.11
CA ASP A 148 35.96 3.97 3.73
C ASP A 148 36.31 5.02 2.66
N LYS A 149 35.28 5.54 1.99
CA LYS A 149 35.37 6.58 0.98
C LYS A 149 34.42 7.71 1.37
N PRO A 150 34.90 8.96 1.51
CA PRO A 150 34.04 10.08 1.89
C PRO A 150 32.93 10.31 0.86
N VAL A 151 31.79 10.78 1.33
CA VAL A 151 30.70 11.25 0.47
C VAL A 151 31.00 12.68 0.07
N ASP A 152 31.02 12.94 -1.24
CA ASP A 152 31.22 14.27 -1.81
C ASP A 152 30.05 15.22 -1.45
N ASP A 153 30.37 16.49 -1.17
CA ASP A 153 29.39 17.46 -0.69
C ASP A 153 28.38 17.87 -1.78
N GLU A 154 28.76 17.92 -3.07
CA GLU A 154 27.83 18.20 -4.17
C GLU A 154 26.85 17.03 -4.36
N LEU A 155 27.36 15.80 -4.30
CA LEU A 155 26.54 14.59 -4.34
C LEU A 155 25.57 14.57 -3.17
N LEU A 156 26.04 14.80 -1.94
CA LEU A 156 25.20 14.84 -0.75
C LEU A 156 24.13 15.94 -0.87
N THR A 157 24.47 17.10 -1.42
CA THR A 157 23.52 18.18 -1.66
C THR A 157 22.38 17.74 -2.58
N ARG A 158 22.67 17.06 -3.70
CA ARG A 158 21.62 16.52 -4.60
C ARG A 158 20.68 15.54 -3.89
N VAL A 159 21.24 14.70 -3.02
CA VAL A 159 20.48 13.72 -2.22
C VAL A 159 19.56 14.43 -1.22
N LEU A 160 20.06 15.46 -0.52
CA LEU A 160 19.27 16.25 0.43
C LEU A 160 18.22 17.12 -0.27
N GLU A 161 18.51 17.67 -1.45
CA GLU A 161 17.53 18.38 -2.27
C GLU A 161 16.37 17.47 -2.68
N ALA A 162 16.65 16.22 -3.05
CA ALA A 162 15.60 15.25 -3.36
C ALA A 162 14.71 14.98 -2.13
N ALA A 163 15.32 14.84 -0.95
CA ALA A 163 14.59 14.74 0.32
C ALA A 163 13.68 15.96 0.55
N HIS A 164 14.21 17.16 0.32
CA HIS A 164 13.51 18.43 0.52
C HIS A 164 12.35 18.67 -0.46
N ARG A 165 12.33 17.98 -1.61
CA ARG A 165 11.23 17.99 -2.59
C ARG A 165 10.05 17.08 -2.20
N ALA A 166 10.10 16.40 -1.05
CA ALA A 166 8.97 15.60 -0.58
C ALA A 166 7.72 16.45 -0.34
N PRO A 167 6.52 15.90 -0.56
CA PRO A 167 5.29 16.55 -0.10
C PRO A 167 5.27 16.63 1.43
N SER A 168 4.61 17.65 1.96
CA SER A 168 4.33 17.76 3.39
C SER A 168 2.94 18.31 3.63
N VAL A 169 2.36 17.93 4.77
CA VAL A 169 1.08 18.46 5.24
C VAL A 169 1.16 19.99 5.28
N GLY A 170 0.29 20.66 4.54
CA GLY A 170 0.25 22.11 4.45
C GLY A 170 1.56 22.78 4.02
N LEU A 171 2.42 22.08 3.27
CA LEU A 171 3.77 22.55 2.92
C LEU A 171 4.62 22.91 4.16
N SER A 172 4.38 22.24 5.29
CA SER A 172 5.05 22.55 6.56
C SER A 172 6.54 22.23 6.59
N GLN A 173 7.01 21.31 5.74
CA GLN A 173 8.40 20.87 5.65
C GLN A 173 9.05 20.66 7.05
N PRO A 174 8.48 19.79 7.90
CA PRO A 174 8.83 19.68 9.32
C PRO A 174 10.20 19.04 9.58
N TRP A 175 10.89 18.59 8.55
CA TRP A 175 12.14 17.86 8.66
C TRP A 175 13.36 18.78 8.76
N ASP A 176 14.35 18.34 9.53
CA ASP A 176 15.74 18.82 9.44
C ASP A 176 16.70 17.62 9.30
N PHE A 177 17.89 17.85 8.75
CA PHE A 177 18.89 16.82 8.49
C PHE A 177 20.21 17.17 9.19
N LEU A 178 20.53 16.50 10.29
CA LEU A 178 21.77 16.70 11.02
C LEU A 178 22.85 15.74 10.50
N LEU A 179 23.90 16.30 9.88
CA LEU A 179 25.02 15.55 9.32
C LEU A 179 26.07 15.25 10.40
N ILE A 180 26.32 13.97 10.65
CA ILE A 180 27.19 13.50 11.73
C ILE A 180 28.38 12.74 11.11
N LYS A 181 29.52 13.42 11.03
CA LYS A 181 30.80 12.83 10.56
C LYS A 181 31.71 12.42 11.73
N ASP A 182 31.60 13.12 12.86
CA ASP A 182 32.43 12.90 14.06
C ASP A 182 32.29 11.48 14.63
N VAL A 183 33.41 10.77 14.73
CA VAL A 183 33.43 9.38 15.21
C VAL A 183 33.10 9.27 16.69
N ALA A 184 33.40 10.29 17.50
CA ALA A 184 33.10 10.23 18.94
C ALA A 184 31.58 10.27 19.18
N THR A 185 30.87 11.15 18.48
CA THR A 185 29.40 11.17 18.47
C THR A 185 28.82 9.85 17.97
N ARG A 186 29.32 9.33 16.84
CA ARG A 186 28.83 8.06 16.27
C ARG A 186 29.06 6.86 17.20
N ARG A 187 30.16 6.83 17.97
CA ARG A 187 30.41 5.78 18.98
C ARG A 187 29.34 5.78 20.08
N LYS A 188 28.97 6.95 20.60
CA LYS A 188 27.91 7.04 21.62
C LYS A 188 26.58 6.49 21.10
N ILE A 189 26.24 6.78 19.85
CA ILE A 189 24.99 6.30 19.23
C ILE A 189 25.06 4.80 18.93
N HIS A 190 26.21 4.31 18.48
CA HIS A 190 26.47 2.88 18.33
C HIS A 190 26.30 2.12 19.65
N ASP A 191 26.76 2.67 20.77
CA ASP A 191 26.64 2.01 22.07
C ASP A 191 25.17 1.89 22.52
N LEU A 192 24.34 2.91 22.25
CA LEU A 192 22.88 2.82 22.43
C LEU A 192 22.28 1.74 21.53
N ALA A 193 22.73 1.66 20.27
CA ALA A 193 22.30 0.64 19.33
C ALA A 193 22.63 -0.78 19.77
N ALA A 194 23.82 -0.99 20.31
CA ALA A 194 24.28 -2.26 20.83
C ALA A 194 23.45 -2.69 22.07
N ALA A 195 23.18 -1.76 22.99
CA ALA A 195 22.40 -2.05 24.19
C ALA A 195 20.98 -2.54 23.86
N GLN A 196 20.26 -1.87 22.94
CA GLN A 196 18.94 -2.34 22.53
C GLN A 196 18.97 -3.60 21.69
N ARG A 197 20.02 -3.79 20.87
CA ARG A 197 20.21 -5.06 20.15
C ARG A 197 20.28 -6.21 21.16
N ASP A 198 21.06 -6.06 22.22
CA ASP A 198 21.22 -7.10 23.23
C ASP A 198 19.93 -7.33 24.03
N ALA A 199 19.20 -6.26 24.36
CA ALA A 199 17.88 -6.36 25.00
C ALA A 199 16.87 -7.11 24.14
N PHE A 200 16.75 -6.76 22.85
CA PHE A 200 15.88 -7.47 21.90
C PHE A 200 16.32 -8.92 21.73
N ALA A 201 17.62 -9.17 21.63
CA ALA A 201 18.12 -10.53 21.52
C ALA A 201 17.78 -11.38 22.75
N ALA A 202 17.78 -10.78 23.95
CA ALA A 202 17.38 -11.45 25.19
C ALA A 202 15.88 -11.74 25.27
N SER A 203 15.04 -10.97 24.57
CA SER A 203 13.58 -11.18 24.52
C SER A 203 13.15 -12.24 23.49
N LEU A 204 14.07 -12.79 22.70
CA LEU A 204 13.75 -13.76 21.66
C LEU A 204 13.80 -15.21 22.17
N PRO A 205 12.90 -16.09 21.67
CA PRO A 205 13.06 -17.54 21.79
C PRO A 205 14.39 -18.04 21.21
N ALA A 206 14.89 -19.19 21.68
CA ALA A 206 16.24 -19.67 21.36
C ALA A 206 16.50 -19.85 19.85
N ASP A 207 15.52 -20.39 19.11
CA ASP A 207 15.59 -20.58 17.66
C ASP A 207 15.57 -19.23 16.91
N ARG A 208 14.71 -18.30 17.33
CA ARG A 208 14.68 -16.90 16.84
C ARG A 208 15.99 -16.18 17.11
N ARG A 209 16.54 -16.35 18.32
CA ARG A 209 17.79 -15.75 18.75
C ARG A 209 18.96 -16.21 17.87
N SER A 210 19.05 -17.51 17.62
CA SER A 210 20.06 -18.08 16.73
C SER A 210 20.02 -17.46 15.33
N ALA A 211 18.82 -17.30 14.74
CA ALA A 211 18.66 -16.62 13.46
C ALA A 211 19.01 -15.13 13.53
N PHE A 212 18.68 -14.45 14.63
CA PHE A 212 18.94 -13.03 14.84
C PHE A 212 20.43 -12.72 15.00
N ASP A 213 21.20 -13.58 15.67
CA ASP A 213 22.62 -13.34 15.96
C ASP A 213 23.49 -13.20 14.69
N GLY A 214 23.07 -13.80 13.57
CA GLY A 214 23.71 -13.63 12.26
C GLY A 214 23.39 -12.29 11.56
N LEU A 215 22.38 -11.57 12.02
CA LEU A 215 21.92 -10.33 11.40
C LEU A 215 22.69 -9.13 11.94
N LYS A 216 23.12 -8.27 11.02
CA LYS A 216 23.66 -6.96 11.36
C LYS A 216 22.56 -5.92 11.28
N ILE A 217 22.34 -5.22 12.39
CA ILE A 217 21.20 -4.29 12.60
C ILE A 217 21.55 -2.82 12.29
N GLU A 218 22.84 -2.48 12.22
CA GLU A 218 23.33 -1.11 12.05
C GLU A 218 24.64 -1.07 11.25
N ALA A 219 25.09 0.14 10.88
CA ALA A 219 26.39 0.40 10.24
C ALA A 219 26.94 1.78 10.62
N ILE A 220 26.67 2.22 11.86
CA ILE A 220 26.94 3.57 12.39
C ILE A 220 28.43 3.87 12.30
N LEU A 221 29.27 2.90 12.67
CA LEU A 221 30.73 3.05 12.66
C LEU A 221 31.39 2.66 11.34
N ASP A 222 30.72 1.87 10.49
CA ASP A 222 31.29 1.48 9.18
C ASP A 222 31.08 2.54 8.09
N THR A 223 30.25 3.54 8.36
CA THR A 223 29.91 4.60 7.40
C THR A 223 30.72 5.86 7.67
N PRO A 224 31.11 6.64 6.64
CA PRO A 224 31.79 7.91 6.82
C PRO A 224 30.84 9.05 7.25
N LEU A 225 29.52 8.86 7.04
CA LEU A 225 28.49 9.85 7.31
C LEU A 225 27.27 9.18 7.93
N ASN A 226 26.74 9.76 9.00
CA ASN A 226 25.38 9.48 9.44
C ASN A 226 24.51 10.73 9.29
N ILE A 227 23.21 10.54 9.10
CA ILE A 227 22.23 11.61 9.02
C ILE A 227 21.14 11.32 10.04
N ALA A 228 21.04 12.15 11.07
CA ALA A 228 19.87 12.16 11.95
C ALA A 228 18.79 13.02 11.29
N VAL A 229 17.69 12.38 10.90
CA VAL A 229 16.52 13.05 10.33
C VAL A 229 15.56 13.32 11.46
N THR A 230 15.24 14.58 11.67
CA THR A 230 14.38 15.03 12.77
C THR A 230 13.04 15.52 12.25
N CYS A 231 12.07 15.67 13.15
CA CYS A 231 10.77 16.27 12.91
C CYS A 231 10.56 17.37 13.97
N ASP A 232 10.18 18.57 13.53
CA ASP A 232 9.67 19.65 14.36
C ASP A 232 8.13 19.68 14.20
N PRO A 233 7.37 19.09 15.14
CA PRO A 233 5.92 19.02 15.02
C PRO A 233 5.24 20.39 15.08
N ALA A 234 5.92 21.40 15.63
CA ALA A 234 5.41 22.76 15.80
C ALA A 234 5.66 23.65 14.58
N ARG A 235 6.50 23.21 13.62
CA ARG A 235 6.83 23.98 12.41
C ARG A 235 5.58 24.46 11.67
N GLY A 236 5.66 25.67 11.14
CA GLY A 236 4.54 26.33 10.45
C GLY A 236 3.48 26.96 11.35
N GLY A 237 3.62 26.89 12.69
CA GLY A 237 2.70 27.53 13.63
C GLY A 237 1.31 26.90 13.62
N ARG A 238 0.31 27.50 14.27
CA ARG A 238 -1.00 26.85 14.56
C ARG A 238 -1.79 26.38 13.32
N HIS A 239 -1.67 27.05 12.18
CA HIS A 239 -2.62 26.95 11.06
C HIS A 239 -2.10 26.16 9.85
N VAL A 240 -1.27 25.14 10.07
CA VAL A 240 -0.83 24.22 9.00
C VAL A 240 -2.03 23.45 8.43
N LEU A 241 -2.29 23.64 7.13
CA LEU A 241 -3.38 22.97 6.41
C LEU A 241 -3.24 21.45 6.51
N GLY A 242 -4.32 20.76 6.91
CA GLY A 242 -4.35 19.30 7.05
C GLY A 242 -3.85 18.74 8.39
N ARG A 243 -3.08 19.50 9.18
CA ARG A 243 -2.55 19.01 10.47
C ARG A 243 -3.59 19.02 11.60
N HIS A 244 -4.61 19.86 11.51
CA HIS A 244 -5.60 20.01 12.59
C HIS A 244 -6.36 18.71 12.89
N ALA A 245 -6.73 17.96 11.86
CA ALA A 245 -7.50 16.72 12.00
C ALA A 245 -6.64 15.55 12.48
N ASP A 246 -5.38 15.46 12.02
CA ASP A 246 -4.42 14.46 12.45
C ASP A 246 -3.03 15.09 12.61
N PRO A 247 -2.59 15.36 13.86
CA PRO A 247 -1.26 15.90 14.11
C PRO A 247 -0.13 15.00 13.59
N ARG A 248 -0.34 13.68 13.48
CA ARG A 248 0.70 12.70 13.08
C ARG A 248 1.23 12.93 11.65
N THR A 249 0.47 13.66 10.85
CA THR A 249 0.80 14.00 9.46
C THR A 249 2.16 14.67 9.27
N VAL A 250 2.69 15.36 10.29
CA VAL A 250 4.04 15.96 10.24
C VAL A 250 5.15 14.89 10.23
N TRP A 251 5.04 13.84 11.03
CA TRP A 251 5.99 12.73 11.02
C TRP A 251 5.90 11.92 9.72
N PHE A 252 4.69 11.73 9.18
CA PHE A 252 4.51 11.09 7.86
C PHE A 252 5.18 11.90 6.76
N SER A 253 5.07 13.23 6.81
CA SER A 253 5.73 14.13 5.87
C SER A 253 7.25 13.94 5.90
N ALA A 254 7.86 13.91 7.09
CA ALA A 254 9.29 13.67 7.24
C ALA A 254 9.72 12.25 6.82
N ALA A 255 8.88 11.22 7.03
CA ALA A 255 9.16 9.87 6.54
C ALA A 255 9.21 9.80 5.00
N ILE A 256 8.35 10.57 4.31
CA ILE A 256 8.38 10.66 2.83
C ILE A 256 9.68 11.36 2.36
N ALA A 257 10.17 12.37 3.10
CA ALA A 257 11.46 12.99 2.82
C ALA A 257 12.62 11.98 2.93
N VAL A 258 12.60 11.09 3.93
CA VAL A 258 13.57 9.99 4.02
C VAL A 258 13.47 9.04 2.84
N GLN A 259 12.27 8.71 2.39
CA GLN A 259 12.09 7.82 1.23
C GLN A 259 12.63 8.44 -0.07
N ASN A 260 12.45 9.75 -0.28
CA ASN A 260 13.07 10.45 -1.41
C ASN A 260 14.60 10.45 -1.32
N LEU A 261 15.15 10.74 -0.13
CA LEU A 261 16.58 10.67 0.15
C LEU A 261 17.15 9.29 -0.24
N TRP A 262 16.46 8.23 0.17
CA TRP A 262 16.89 6.84 -0.08
C TRP A 262 16.91 6.48 -1.56
N LEU A 263 15.89 6.92 -2.31
CA LEU A 263 15.81 6.70 -3.76
C LEU A 263 16.89 7.48 -4.51
N ALA A 264 17.09 8.74 -4.16
CA ALA A 264 18.15 9.57 -4.75
C ALA A 264 19.54 9.01 -4.44
N ALA A 265 19.80 8.61 -3.19
CA ALA A 265 21.03 7.95 -2.79
C ALA A 265 21.29 6.68 -3.62
N ARG A 266 20.27 5.82 -3.81
CA ARG A 266 20.41 4.62 -4.66
C ARG A 266 20.76 4.97 -6.10
N ALA A 267 20.18 6.03 -6.66
CA ALA A 267 20.49 6.50 -8.02
C ALA A 267 21.92 7.05 -8.15
N GLU A 268 22.44 7.69 -7.10
CA GLU A 268 23.81 8.22 -7.01
C GLU A 268 24.85 7.15 -6.62
N GLY A 269 24.42 5.89 -6.38
CA GLY A 269 25.32 4.80 -5.98
C GLY A 269 25.74 4.83 -4.52
N LEU A 270 24.99 5.52 -3.66
CA LEU A 270 25.16 5.48 -2.21
C LEU A 270 24.27 4.41 -1.57
N GLY A 271 24.84 3.68 -0.62
CA GLY A 271 24.09 2.88 0.34
C GLY A 271 23.50 3.77 1.42
N VAL A 272 22.29 3.42 1.84
CA VAL A 272 21.63 4.00 3.02
C VAL A 272 21.11 2.85 3.87
N GLY A 273 21.35 2.92 5.17
CA GLY A 273 20.80 1.99 6.15
C GLY A 273 20.08 2.72 7.27
N TRP A 274 18.84 2.33 7.58
CA TRP A 274 18.09 2.93 8.70
C TRP A 274 18.35 2.14 9.98
N VAL A 275 18.71 2.85 11.05
CA VAL A 275 18.87 2.29 12.39
C VAL A 275 17.76 2.79 13.31
N SER A 276 17.09 1.86 13.98
CA SER A 276 16.00 2.14 14.93
C SER A 276 16.12 1.32 16.23
N PHE A 277 17.31 0.77 16.50
CA PHE A 277 17.60 0.00 17.72
C PHE A 277 18.03 0.93 18.86
N PHE A 278 17.26 1.95 19.22
CA PHE A 278 17.54 2.84 20.36
C PHE A 278 16.26 3.58 20.73
N ASP A 279 16.20 4.13 21.95
CA ASP A 279 15.20 5.14 22.25
C ASP A 279 15.56 6.43 21.49
N PRO A 280 14.65 6.99 20.66
CA PRO A 280 14.87 8.25 19.98
C PRO A 280 15.25 9.42 20.92
N ALA A 281 14.76 9.42 22.16
CA ALA A 281 15.07 10.45 23.15
C ALA A 281 16.53 10.39 23.63
N GLU A 282 17.10 9.19 23.79
CA GLU A 282 18.51 9.01 24.18
C GLU A 282 19.44 9.54 23.09
N VAL A 283 19.13 9.22 21.82
CA VAL A 283 19.89 9.75 20.68
C VAL A 283 19.71 11.27 20.58
N GLY A 284 18.50 11.78 20.81
CA GLY A 284 18.24 13.22 20.88
C GLY A 284 19.08 13.94 21.92
N ALA A 285 19.25 13.34 23.11
CA ALA A 285 20.11 13.86 24.17
C ALA A 285 21.60 13.85 23.78
N VAL A 286 22.08 12.76 23.15
CA VAL A 286 23.46 12.67 22.63
C VAL A 286 23.74 13.75 21.59
N LEU A 287 22.77 14.05 20.73
CA LEU A 287 22.86 15.04 19.66
C LEU A 287 22.56 16.47 20.11
N GLY A 288 22.09 16.66 21.36
CA GLY A 288 21.69 17.97 21.87
C GLY A 288 20.50 18.58 21.13
N LEU A 289 19.54 17.75 20.72
CA LEU A 289 18.33 18.22 20.03
C LEU A 289 17.49 19.13 20.96
N PRO A 290 16.88 20.21 20.44
CA PRO A 290 15.91 20.98 21.19
C PRO A 290 14.73 20.11 21.65
N ALA A 291 14.15 20.40 22.80
CA ALA A 291 13.09 19.57 23.41
C ALA A 291 11.81 19.40 22.56
N HIS A 292 11.57 20.27 21.58
CA HIS A 292 10.43 20.20 20.66
C HIS A 292 10.77 19.49 19.33
N VAL A 293 12.02 19.08 19.14
CA VAL A 293 12.51 18.41 17.94
C VAL A 293 12.70 16.94 18.27
N GLU A 294 12.01 16.09 17.52
CA GLU A 294 12.04 14.65 17.72
C GLU A 294 12.92 13.99 16.66
N LEU A 295 13.67 12.98 17.06
CA LEU A 295 14.37 12.13 16.10
C LEU A 295 13.35 11.22 15.40
N LEU A 296 13.25 11.33 14.07
CA LEU A 296 12.44 10.43 13.27
C LEU A 296 13.23 9.19 12.84
N GLY A 297 14.47 9.38 12.38
CA GLY A 297 15.29 8.28 11.87
C GLY A 297 16.78 8.59 11.86
N TYR A 298 17.60 7.56 12.02
CA TYR A 298 19.06 7.66 11.96
C TYR A 298 19.58 6.84 10.79
N LEU A 299 20.20 7.53 9.82
CA LEU A 299 20.62 6.93 8.56
C LEU A 299 22.13 6.80 8.51
N CYS A 300 22.62 5.61 8.21
CA CYS A 300 24.01 5.34 7.86
C CYS A 300 24.17 5.51 6.34
N VAL A 301 25.07 6.39 5.89
CA VAL A 301 25.21 6.77 4.47
C VAL A 301 26.65 6.65 4.02
N GLY A 302 26.88 6.02 2.86
CA GLY A 302 28.22 5.89 2.29
C GLY A 302 28.25 5.14 0.97
N HIS A 303 29.40 5.14 0.31
CA HIS A 303 29.64 4.28 -0.85
C HIS A 303 29.64 2.81 -0.44
N VAL A 304 29.18 1.93 -1.33
CA VAL A 304 29.12 0.49 -1.08
C VAL A 304 29.86 -0.28 -2.17
N SER A 305 30.43 -1.43 -1.81
CA SER A 305 31.09 -2.32 -2.77
C SER A 305 30.09 -2.95 -3.74
N GLU A 306 28.86 -3.22 -3.28
CA GLU A 306 27.79 -3.81 -4.06
C GLU A 306 26.41 -3.55 -3.42
N PHE A 307 25.36 -3.67 -4.21
CA PHE A 307 23.99 -3.72 -3.72
C PHE A 307 23.45 -5.14 -3.79
N ALA A 308 22.94 -5.64 -2.68
CA ALA A 308 22.31 -6.95 -2.59
C ALA A 308 21.15 -7.12 -3.59
N ALA A 309 21.06 -8.29 -4.24
CA ALA A 309 19.96 -8.60 -5.17
C ALA A 309 18.57 -8.60 -4.52
N ALA A 310 18.47 -8.88 -3.21
CA ALA A 310 17.22 -8.93 -2.44
C ALA A 310 17.41 -8.35 -1.02
N PRO A 311 16.33 -8.03 -0.28
CA PRO A 311 16.44 -7.58 1.11
C PRO A 311 17.13 -8.61 2.00
N GLU A 312 17.93 -8.14 2.96
CA GLU A 312 18.71 -9.03 3.84
C GLU A 312 17.82 -10.01 4.60
N LEU A 313 16.71 -9.54 5.15
CA LEU A 313 15.76 -10.38 5.90
C LEU A 313 15.12 -11.48 5.06
N VAL A 314 15.02 -11.28 3.74
CA VAL A 314 14.56 -12.32 2.81
C VAL A 314 15.67 -13.32 2.53
N ARG A 315 16.91 -12.84 2.33
CA ARG A 315 18.06 -13.70 2.04
C ARG A 315 18.46 -14.57 3.24
N SER A 316 18.31 -14.06 4.46
CA SER A 316 18.58 -14.79 5.69
C SER A 316 17.45 -15.75 6.09
N GLY A 317 16.30 -15.69 5.40
CA GLY A 317 15.11 -16.45 5.80
C GLY A 317 14.43 -15.91 7.06
N TRP A 318 14.77 -14.71 7.53
CA TRP A 318 14.12 -14.08 8.68
C TRP A 318 12.65 -13.75 8.39
N ALA A 319 12.36 -13.25 7.18
CA ALA A 319 11.01 -12.94 6.74
C ALA A 319 10.86 -13.02 5.21
N ALA A 320 9.65 -13.30 4.74
CA ALA A 320 9.26 -13.33 3.34
C ALA A 320 8.41 -12.11 2.95
N ARG A 321 8.35 -11.80 1.65
CA ARG A 321 7.51 -10.69 1.14
C ARG A 321 6.04 -11.11 1.08
N ARG A 322 5.18 -10.24 1.60
CA ARG A 322 3.73 -10.33 1.40
C ARG A 322 3.38 -10.16 -0.10
N PRO A 323 2.53 -11.02 -0.69
CA PRO A 323 1.98 -10.80 -2.03
C PRO A 323 1.18 -9.49 -2.12
N LEU A 324 1.28 -8.77 -3.25
CA LEU A 324 0.56 -7.50 -3.46
C LEU A 324 -0.95 -7.68 -3.35
N ALA A 325 -1.51 -8.76 -3.91
CA ALA A 325 -2.95 -9.02 -3.86
C ALA A 325 -3.50 -9.09 -2.43
N TRP A 326 -2.67 -9.49 -1.46
CA TRP A 326 -3.08 -9.47 -0.06
C TRP A 326 -3.21 -8.06 0.48
N ALA A 327 -2.54 -7.05 -0.06
CA ALA A 327 -2.61 -5.67 0.41
C ALA A 327 -3.66 -4.82 -0.35
N VAL A 328 -4.30 -5.37 -1.38
CA VAL A 328 -5.27 -4.64 -2.22
C VAL A 328 -6.69 -5.08 -1.88
N HIS A 329 -7.53 -4.12 -1.55
CA HIS A 329 -8.95 -4.27 -1.30
C HIS A 329 -9.74 -3.41 -2.28
N GLN A 330 -10.87 -3.91 -2.77
CA GLN A 330 -11.75 -3.18 -3.69
C GLN A 330 -13.00 -2.74 -2.94
N GLU A 331 -13.21 -1.42 -2.87
CA GLU A 331 -14.32 -0.72 -2.21
C GLU A 331 -14.44 -0.92 -0.69
N GLN A 332 -14.30 -2.15 -0.20
CA GLN A 332 -14.49 -2.54 1.19
C GLN A 332 -13.32 -3.38 1.71
N TRP A 333 -12.97 -3.21 2.98
CA TRP A 333 -11.98 -4.07 3.64
C TRP A 333 -12.43 -5.55 3.58
N GLY A 334 -11.48 -6.47 3.43
CA GLY A 334 -11.71 -7.90 3.20
C GLY A 334 -11.98 -8.31 1.74
N TYR A 335 -12.41 -7.39 0.86
CA TYR A 335 -12.67 -7.68 -0.56
C TYR A 335 -11.38 -7.64 -1.39
N ARG A 336 -10.56 -8.69 -1.28
CA ARG A 336 -9.22 -8.72 -1.87
C ARG A 336 -9.18 -9.10 -3.34
N GLY A 337 -8.21 -8.53 -4.06
CA GLY A 337 -7.91 -8.87 -5.44
C GLY A 337 -7.20 -7.73 -6.17
N LEU A 338 -6.33 -8.08 -7.12
CA LEU A 338 -5.73 -7.08 -8.00
C LEU A 338 -6.82 -6.39 -8.84
N PRO A 339 -6.61 -5.13 -9.26
CA PRO A 339 -7.55 -4.44 -10.14
C PRO A 339 -7.91 -5.30 -11.37
N GLY A 340 -9.21 -5.43 -11.66
CA GLY A 340 -9.73 -6.21 -12.79
C GLY A 340 -9.89 -7.72 -12.56
N SER A 341 -9.57 -8.23 -11.37
CA SER A 341 -9.81 -9.64 -10.99
C SER A 341 -11.19 -9.82 -10.33
N SER A 342 -11.75 -11.03 -10.36
CA SER A 342 -12.96 -11.36 -9.58
C SER A 342 -12.66 -11.28 -8.09
N VAL A 343 -13.47 -10.52 -7.35
CA VAL A 343 -13.29 -10.25 -5.91
C VAL A 343 -14.18 -11.18 -5.08
N SER A 344 -13.68 -11.67 -3.94
CA SER A 344 -14.47 -12.47 -2.99
C SER A 344 -14.10 -12.14 -1.54
N THR A 345 -15.08 -12.17 -0.64
CA THR A 345 -14.86 -12.11 0.83
C THR A 345 -14.20 -13.37 1.36
N THR A 346 -14.25 -14.48 0.62
CA THR A 346 -13.51 -15.72 0.93
C THR A 346 -12.18 -15.80 0.19
N ALA A 347 -11.75 -14.74 -0.51
CA ALA A 347 -10.48 -14.70 -1.23
C ALA A 347 -9.30 -15.00 -0.30
N ALA A 348 -9.35 -14.62 0.98
CA ALA A 348 -8.31 -14.97 1.93
C ALA A 348 -8.22 -16.49 2.20
N LEU A 349 -9.32 -17.25 2.10
CA LEU A 349 -9.29 -18.72 2.20
C LEU A 349 -8.87 -19.36 0.87
N GLN A 350 -9.35 -18.82 -0.25
CA GLN A 350 -9.08 -19.33 -1.60
C GLN A 350 -7.63 -19.08 -2.03
N ASP A 351 -7.07 -17.89 -1.77
CA ASP A 351 -5.67 -17.54 -2.02
C ASP A 351 -4.71 -18.36 -1.16
N ALA A 352 -5.14 -18.71 0.06
CA ALA A 352 -4.31 -19.51 0.94
C ALA A 352 -4.12 -20.91 0.33
N ALA A 353 -5.18 -21.52 -0.20
CA ALA A 353 -5.10 -22.79 -0.92
C ALA A 353 -4.38 -22.70 -2.29
N ALA A 354 -4.45 -21.55 -2.97
CA ALA A 354 -3.88 -21.34 -4.30
C ALA A 354 -2.41 -20.91 -4.29
N SER A 355 -1.88 -20.45 -3.15
CA SER A 355 -0.48 -20.04 -3.00
C SER A 355 0.45 -21.25 -3.12
N SER A 356 0.78 -21.59 -4.36
CA SER A 356 1.64 -22.71 -4.76
C SER A 356 3.12 -22.51 -4.41
N GLY A 357 3.45 -21.42 -3.71
CA GLY A 357 4.73 -21.23 -3.06
C GLY A 357 4.59 -21.66 -1.61
N ARG A 358 4.80 -22.94 -1.30
CA ARG A 358 5.09 -23.38 0.07
C ARG A 358 6.24 -22.51 0.57
N VAL A 359 5.95 -21.51 1.40
CA VAL A 359 6.97 -20.89 2.25
C VAL A 359 7.36 -22.04 3.17
N GLY A 360 8.47 -22.71 2.87
CA GLY A 360 8.87 -23.92 3.58
C GLY A 360 8.76 -23.67 5.08
N GLY A 361 8.00 -24.54 5.78
CA GLY A 361 7.67 -24.34 7.19
C GLY A 361 8.93 -24.04 7.97
N GLY A 362 9.02 -22.82 8.51
CA GLY A 362 10.15 -22.44 9.33
C GLY A 362 10.18 -23.32 10.59
N SER A 363 11.31 -23.39 11.27
CA SER A 363 11.44 -24.26 12.44
C SER A 363 10.73 -23.74 13.69
N GLN A 364 10.14 -22.54 13.62
CA GLN A 364 9.66 -21.85 14.81
C GLN A 364 8.29 -22.32 15.23
N VAL A 365 8.16 -22.53 16.53
CA VAL A 365 6.91 -22.81 17.22
C VAL A 365 6.50 -21.55 17.95
N LEU A 366 5.28 -21.07 17.71
CA LEU A 366 4.72 -19.92 18.40
C LEU A 366 3.43 -20.30 19.12
N ARG A 367 3.30 -19.88 20.38
CA ARG A 367 2.09 -20.03 21.17
C ARG A 367 1.20 -18.80 20.98
N LEU A 368 -0.01 -19.01 20.46
CA LEU A 368 -1.02 -17.98 20.29
C LEU A 368 -2.06 -18.11 21.41
N VAL A 369 -2.26 -17.02 22.15
CA VAL A 369 -3.32 -16.92 23.16
C VAL A 369 -4.35 -15.92 22.66
N VAL A 370 -5.53 -16.42 22.26
CA VAL A 370 -6.65 -15.57 21.84
C VAL A 370 -7.48 -15.20 23.06
N LEU A 371 -7.64 -13.91 23.31
CA LEU A 371 -8.36 -13.34 24.45
C LEU A 371 -9.48 -12.42 23.95
N ASP A 372 -10.64 -12.50 24.58
CA ASP A 372 -11.73 -11.52 24.43
C ASP A 372 -11.91 -10.76 25.75
N GLY A 373 -11.20 -9.64 25.89
CA GLY A 373 -11.08 -8.89 27.13
C GLY A 373 -10.05 -9.48 28.10
N GLY A 374 -10.03 -8.97 29.34
CA GLY A 374 -9.12 -9.42 30.40
C GLY A 374 -7.73 -8.78 30.38
N ASP A 375 -6.91 -9.09 31.40
CA ASP A 375 -5.54 -8.60 31.51
C ASP A 375 -4.59 -9.42 30.62
N VAL A 376 -4.03 -8.77 29.61
CA VAL A 376 -3.08 -9.41 28.69
C VAL A 376 -1.75 -9.77 29.36
N ALA A 377 -1.38 -9.08 30.44
CA ALA A 377 -0.08 -9.24 31.10
C ALA A 377 0.09 -10.63 31.74
N GLU A 378 -1.01 -11.25 32.20
CA GLU A 378 -1.00 -12.60 32.79
C GLU A 378 -0.53 -13.68 31.79
N HIS A 379 -0.54 -13.37 30.49
CA HIS A 379 -0.25 -14.33 29.42
C HIS A 379 1.07 -14.08 28.69
N LEU A 380 1.80 -13.00 29.00
CA LEU A 380 3.07 -12.64 28.34
C LEU A 380 4.32 -13.27 28.99
N GLY A 381 4.15 -14.24 29.89
CA GLY A 381 5.24 -14.79 30.71
C GLY A 381 6.33 -15.57 29.96
N ALA A 382 6.20 -15.80 28.65
CA ALA A 382 7.19 -16.52 27.84
C ALA A 382 7.41 -15.86 26.48
N ALA A 383 8.67 -15.85 26.03
CA ALA A 383 9.13 -15.16 24.82
C ALA A 383 8.50 -15.66 23.50
N ASP A 384 7.96 -16.89 23.49
CA ASP A 384 7.30 -17.50 22.34
C ASP A 384 5.77 -17.38 22.41
N VAL A 385 5.23 -16.61 23.36
CA VAL A 385 3.81 -16.30 23.44
C VAL A 385 3.50 -15.00 22.72
N LEU A 386 2.45 -15.04 21.90
CA LEU A 386 1.83 -13.88 21.28
C LEU A 386 0.35 -13.87 21.64
N VAL A 387 -0.10 -12.78 22.26
CA VAL A 387 -1.50 -12.59 22.64
C VAL A 387 -2.25 -11.92 21.49
N VAL A 388 -3.39 -12.49 21.08
CA VAL A 388 -4.31 -11.86 20.13
C VAL A 388 -5.54 -11.40 20.89
N GLN A 389 -5.62 -10.10 21.16
CA GLN A 389 -6.70 -9.48 21.92
C GLN A 389 -7.80 -8.99 20.97
N VAL A 390 -9.01 -9.55 21.08
CA VAL A 390 -10.17 -9.23 20.22
C VAL A 390 -11.19 -8.30 20.88
N GLY A 391 -11.02 -7.98 22.16
CA GLY A 391 -11.88 -7.06 22.88
C GLY A 391 -11.93 -5.67 22.24
N ALA A 392 -13.05 -4.98 22.41
CA ALA A 392 -13.29 -3.66 21.83
C ALA A 392 -12.37 -2.56 22.40
N GLU A 393 -11.83 -2.77 23.60
CA GLU A 393 -10.91 -1.85 24.24
C GLU A 393 -9.47 -2.16 23.82
N GLN A 394 -8.76 -1.14 23.35
CA GLN A 394 -7.35 -1.28 23.03
C GLN A 394 -6.55 -1.48 24.32
N PRO A 395 -5.81 -2.59 24.47
CA PRO A 395 -4.96 -2.78 25.63
C PRO A 395 -3.86 -1.73 25.65
N ALA A 396 -3.37 -1.37 26.84
CA ALA A 396 -2.11 -0.66 26.98
C ALA A 396 -1.04 -1.54 26.31
N ALA A 397 -0.53 -1.09 25.17
CA ALA A 397 0.26 -1.96 24.30
C ALA A 397 1.56 -2.39 25.00
N ASP A 398 1.84 -3.69 24.96
CA ASP A 398 3.11 -4.30 25.37
C ASP A 398 3.69 -5.09 24.20
N PHE A 399 4.99 -5.37 24.24
CA PHE A 399 5.64 -6.25 23.28
C PHE A 399 5.02 -7.65 23.36
N GLY A 400 4.49 -8.16 22.23
CA GLY A 400 3.83 -9.48 22.19
C GLY A 400 2.30 -9.46 22.21
N VAL A 401 1.65 -8.30 22.08
CA VAL A 401 0.18 -8.19 21.97
C VAL A 401 -0.25 -7.69 20.59
N LEU A 402 -1.09 -8.47 19.90
CA LEU A 402 -1.80 -8.07 18.68
C LEU A 402 -3.25 -7.73 19.02
N TRP A 403 -3.58 -6.44 18.98
CA TRP A 403 -4.98 -6.00 19.10
C TRP A 403 -5.69 -6.11 17.74
N ARG A 404 -6.77 -6.90 17.72
CA ARG A 404 -7.56 -7.27 16.52
C ARG A 404 -9.05 -7.29 16.84
N PRO A 405 -9.65 -6.13 17.16
CA PRO A 405 -11.07 -6.07 17.44
C PRO A 405 -11.87 -6.47 16.20
N ALA A 406 -12.82 -7.40 16.37
CA ALA A 406 -13.72 -7.83 15.31
C ALA A 406 -15.16 -7.51 15.69
N ARG A 407 -15.92 -6.94 14.75
CA ARG A 407 -17.34 -6.58 14.95
C ARG A 407 -18.27 -7.74 14.61
N THR A 408 -17.81 -8.66 13.77
CA THR A 408 -18.58 -9.82 13.31
C THR A 408 -17.74 -11.10 13.35
N ALA A 409 -18.41 -12.24 13.38
CA ALA A 409 -17.78 -13.56 13.29
C ALA A 409 -16.99 -13.74 11.99
N ASP A 410 -17.45 -13.17 10.87
CA ASP A 410 -16.76 -13.29 9.58
C ASP A 410 -15.53 -12.39 9.52
N GLU A 411 -15.59 -11.19 10.10
CA GLU A 411 -14.41 -10.33 10.29
C GLU A 411 -13.36 -11.03 11.16
N ALA A 412 -13.78 -11.71 12.22
CA ALA A 412 -12.89 -12.47 13.09
C ALA A 412 -12.13 -13.58 12.34
N VAL A 413 -12.80 -14.32 11.45
CA VAL A 413 -12.14 -15.30 10.57
C VAL A 413 -11.09 -14.65 9.70
N GLU A 414 -11.43 -13.55 9.01
CA GLU A 414 -10.52 -12.85 8.10
C GLU A 414 -9.26 -12.38 8.85
N LEU A 415 -9.43 -11.77 10.02
CA LEU A 415 -8.32 -11.34 10.87
C LEU A 415 -7.47 -12.52 11.34
N GLY A 416 -8.08 -13.66 11.70
CA GLY A 416 -7.35 -14.86 12.05
C GLY A 416 -6.48 -15.38 10.89
N VAL A 417 -7.02 -15.39 9.67
CA VAL A 417 -6.28 -15.77 8.46
C VAL A 417 -5.10 -14.82 8.22
N GLU A 418 -5.30 -13.50 8.38
CA GLU A 418 -4.22 -12.51 8.28
C GLU A 418 -3.11 -12.74 9.31
N VAL A 419 -3.47 -12.94 10.58
CA VAL A 419 -2.52 -13.19 11.66
C VAL A 419 -1.64 -14.40 11.33
N ALA A 420 -2.25 -15.53 10.97
CA ALA A 420 -1.48 -16.73 10.65
C ALA A 420 -0.55 -16.53 9.44
N ARG A 421 -1.04 -15.87 8.37
CA ARG A 421 -0.25 -15.56 7.18
C ARG A 421 0.98 -14.72 7.49
N ASP A 422 0.80 -13.64 8.24
CA ASP A 422 1.88 -12.75 8.60
C ASP A 422 2.92 -13.49 9.46
N LEU A 423 2.49 -14.33 10.40
CA LEU A 423 3.39 -15.14 11.22
C LEU A 423 4.19 -16.16 10.39
N VAL A 424 3.55 -16.84 9.43
CA VAL A 424 4.28 -17.75 8.52
C VAL A 424 5.28 -16.97 7.65
N LEU A 425 4.92 -15.78 7.16
CA LEU A 425 5.86 -14.91 6.46
C LEU A 425 7.02 -14.47 7.34
N GLN A 426 6.87 -14.44 8.67
CA GLN A 426 7.97 -14.21 9.60
C GLN A 426 8.77 -15.48 9.94
N GLY A 427 8.47 -16.63 9.33
CA GLY A 427 9.20 -17.89 9.56
C GLY A 427 8.60 -18.82 10.61
N VAL A 428 7.36 -18.58 11.06
CA VAL A 428 6.66 -19.51 11.95
C VAL A 428 6.17 -20.73 11.16
N GLY A 429 6.54 -21.94 11.58
CA GLY A 429 6.09 -23.19 10.95
C GLY A 429 5.11 -23.99 11.78
N GLU A 430 5.01 -23.72 13.08
CA GLU A 430 4.04 -24.35 13.96
C GLU A 430 3.35 -23.30 14.85
N LEU A 431 2.01 -23.35 14.88
CA LEU A 431 1.15 -22.51 15.70
C LEU A 431 0.42 -23.37 16.73
N LEU A 432 0.67 -23.10 18.00
CA LEU A 432 -0.04 -23.71 19.13
C LEU A 432 -1.08 -22.70 19.62
N VAL A 433 -2.36 -22.94 19.34
CA VAL A 433 -3.42 -21.96 19.56
C VAL A 433 -4.28 -22.37 20.75
N SER A 434 -4.33 -21.49 21.75
CA SER A 434 -5.27 -21.54 22.87
C SER A 434 -6.23 -20.36 22.80
N SER A 435 -7.50 -20.58 23.15
CA SER A 435 -8.50 -19.52 23.27
C SER A 435 -8.99 -19.49 24.71
N ILE A 436 -9.00 -18.33 25.34
CA ILE A 436 -9.47 -18.16 26.72
C ILE A 436 -10.84 -17.48 26.69
N GLY A 437 -11.81 -18.10 27.36
CA GLY A 437 -13.20 -17.64 27.40
C GLY A 437 -14.08 -18.20 26.28
N ASP A 438 -15.40 -18.05 26.45
CA ASP A 438 -16.44 -18.61 25.58
C ASP A 438 -17.03 -17.54 24.63
N SER A 439 -16.15 -16.88 23.86
CA SER A 439 -16.57 -15.88 22.87
C SER A 439 -16.63 -16.47 21.47
N LEU A 440 -17.77 -16.28 20.80
CA LEU A 440 -17.93 -16.64 19.38
C LEU A 440 -16.88 -15.92 18.50
N VAL A 441 -16.50 -14.68 18.84
CA VAL A 441 -15.49 -13.94 18.10
C VAL A 441 -14.11 -14.59 18.26
N ALA A 442 -13.73 -14.96 19.48
CA ALA A 442 -12.46 -15.64 19.75
C ALA A 442 -12.40 -17.02 19.09
N GLU A 443 -13.51 -17.77 19.11
CA GLU A 443 -13.63 -19.07 18.43
C GLU A 443 -13.44 -18.92 16.91
N ARG A 444 -14.16 -17.97 16.29
CA ARG A 444 -14.08 -17.73 14.84
C ARG A 444 -12.72 -17.21 14.42
N LEU A 445 -12.08 -16.36 15.22
CA LEU A 445 -10.70 -15.96 14.98
C LEU A 445 -9.74 -17.15 15.04
N THR A 446 -9.91 -18.03 16.03
CA THR A 446 -9.11 -19.27 16.16
C THR A 446 -9.28 -20.18 14.95
N GLU A 447 -10.49 -20.31 14.41
CA GLU A 447 -10.74 -21.03 13.15
C GLU A 447 -10.05 -20.36 11.96
N GLY A 448 -10.09 -19.03 11.87
CA GLY A 448 -9.36 -18.25 10.88
C GLY A 448 -7.85 -18.48 10.92
N ILE A 449 -7.26 -18.44 12.12
CA ILE A 449 -5.83 -18.76 12.33
C ILE A 449 -5.52 -20.15 11.79
N ARG A 450 -6.35 -21.14 12.13
CA ARG A 450 -6.17 -22.52 11.68
C ARG A 450 -6.22 -22.63 10.16
N TRP A 451 -7.21 -22.02 9.52
CA TRP A 451 -7.33 -22.06 8.06
C TRP A 451 -6.18 -21.35 7.37
N GLY A 452 -5.81 -20.15 7.82
CA GLY A 452 -4.69 -19.39 7.25
C GLY A 452 -3.35 -20.12 7.40
N GLY A 453 -3.07 -20.65 8.60
CA GLY A 453 -1.83 -21.37 8.89
C GLY A 453 -1.68 -22.64 8.04
N LEU A 454 -2.71 -23.50 8.01
CA LEU A 454 -2.68 -24.74 7.22
C LEU A 454 -2.47 -24.46 5.73
N ALA A 455 -3.12 -23.44 5.22
CA ALA A 455 -3.07 -23.10 3.82
C ALA A 455 -1.73 -22.46 3.40
N CYS A 456 -1.05 -21.77 4.33
CA CYS A 456 0.34 -21.36 4.15
C CYS A 456 1.38 -22.46 4.46
N GLY A 457 0.94 -23.67 4.81
CA GLY A 457 1.80 -24.83 5.04
C GLY A 457 2.35 -24.97 6.47
N ALA A 458 1.84 -24.19 7.43
CA ALA A 458 2.16 -24.35 8.84
C ALA A 458 1.36 -25.49 9.50
N VAL A 459 1.94 -26.09 10.54
CA VAL A 459 1.24 -27.00 11.44
C VAL A 459 0.45 -26.16 12.43
N VAL A 460 -0.86 -26.42 12.58
CA VAL A 460 -1.68 -25.72 13.57
C VAL A 460 -2.31 -26.73 14.53
N LYS A 461 -2.06 -26.56 15.83
CA LYS A 461 -2.60 -27.41 16.90
C LYS A 461 -3.39 -26.55 17.88
N ARG A 462 -4.57 -27.05 18.29
CA ARG A 462 -5.34 -26.47 19.39
C ARG A 462 -4.80 -27.04 20.70
N VAL A 463 -4.61 -26.18 21.70
CA VAL A 463 -4.17 -26.55 23.05
C VAL A 463 -5.21 -26.08 24.06
N ASP A 464 -5.61 -26.97 24.96
CA ASP A 464 -6.74 -26.77 25.88
C ASP A 464 -6.39 -25.88 27.10
N GLU A 465 -5.11 -25.79 27.46
CA GLU A 465 -4.60 -24.86 28.47
C GLU A 465 -3.30 -24.20 27.97
N PRO A 466 -3.07 -22.89 28.21
CA PRO A 466 -1.73 -22.33 28.10
C PRO A 466 -0.88 -23.08 29.14
N ALA A 467 0.04 -23.93 28.68
CA ALA A 467 0.84 -24.77 29.58
C ALA A 467 1.40 -23.90 30.72
N ALA A 468 1.03 -24.23 31.95
CA ALA A 468 1.52 -23.55 33.14
C ALA A 468 3.05 -23.48 33.07
N VAL A 469 3.58 -22.32 33.44
CA VAL A 469 5.02 -22.10 33.64
C VAL A 469 5.53 -23.23 34.52
N THR A 470 6.17 -24.21 33.91
CA THR A 470 7.03 -25.11 34.67
C THR A 470 8.28 -24.29 34.89
N ASP A 471 8.40 -23.73 36.10
CA ASP A 471 9.68 -23.33 36.65
C ASP A 471 10.67 -24.46 36.36
N SER A 472 11.59 -24.24 35.42
CA SER A 472 12.81 -25.03 35.42
C SER A 472 13.81 -24.33 36.33
N PRO A 473 14.29 -25.02 37.37
CA PRO A 473 15.08 -24.42 38.44
C PRO A 473 16.55 -24.23 38.05
N ALA A 474 17.12 -23.16 38.61
CA ALA A 474 18.55 -22.85 38.85
C ALA A 474 19.49 -22.69 37.65
#